data_AF-A0A645B3M6-F1
#
_entry.id   AF-A0A645B3M6-F1
#
_cell.length_a   1.000
_cell.length_b   1.000
_cell.length_c   1.000
_cell.angle_alpha   90.00
_cell.angle_beta   90.00
_cell.angle_gamma   90.00
#
_symmetry.space_group_name_H-M   'P 1'
#
loop_
_entity.id
_entity.type
_entity.pdbx_description
1 polymer ?
#
loop_
_entity_poly.entity_id
_entity_poly.type
_entity_poly.pdbx_seq_one_letter_code
_entity_poly.pdbx_strand_id
1 'polypeptide(L)'
;MYFKKHLLGGVAKGAFGEAEADTKFEAWKNNKQTGLATLKAKQDEAAKADAKARLEAEKKVNEAKAKALAEKKAAELAANAPAEEAPAAEEVPAAEEAAEAPATEAAAE
;
A
#
# COMPACT_ATOMS: atom_id res chain seq x y z
N MET A 1 16.73 39.91 -16.72
CA MET A 1 17.62 40.76 -17.54
C MET A 1 18.61 41.62 -16.72
N TYR A 2 18.63 41.54 -15.39
CA TYR A 2 19.51 42.39 -14.57
C TYR A 2 21.01 42.09 -14.70
N PHE A 3 21.40 40.82 -14.83
CA PHE A 3 22.83 40.46 -14.91
C PHE A 3 23.48 40.93 -16.21
N LYS A 4 22.82 40.78 -17.37
CA LYS A 4 23.32 41.33 -18.64
C LYS A 4 23.48 42.85 -18.58
N LYS A 5 22.50 43.57 -18.01
CA LYS A 5 22.58 45.02 -17.82
C LYS A 5 23.75 45.43 -16.92
N HIS A 6 23.99 44.69 -15.84
CA HIS A 6 25.13 44.91 -14.96
C HIS A 6 26.46 44.72 -15.71
N LEU A 7 26.58 43.65 -16.49
CA LEU A 7 27.78 43.36 -17.26
C LEU A 7 28.04 44.45 -18.32
N LEU A 8 27.02 44.86 -19.08
CA LEU A 8 27.13 45.97 -20.03
C LEU A 8 27.47 47.30 -19.34
N GLY A 9 26.99 47.51 -18.11
CA GLY A 9 27.38 48.65 -17.29
C GLY A 9 28.85 48.61 -16.83
N GLY A 10 29.47 47.43 -16.80
CA GLY A 10 30.91 47.22 -16.63
C GLY A 10 31.68 47.49 -17.91
N VAL A 11 31.15 47.05 -19.07
CA VAL A 11 31.71 47.37 -20.40
C VAL A 11 31.75 48.87 -20.65
N ALA A 12 30.65 49.58 -20.36
CA ALA A 12 30.57 51.04 -20.52
C ALA A 12 31.55 51.80 -19.60
N LYS A 13 31.99 51.18 -18.49
CA LYS A 13 33.01 51.73 -17.58
C LYS A 13 34.42 51.24 -17.91
N GLY A 14 34.62 50.44 -18.96
CA GLY A 14 35.91 49.90 -19.37
C GLY A 14 36.45 48.77 -18.47
N ALA A 15 35.62 48.14 -17.64
CA ALA A 15 36.07 47.07 -16.74
C ALA A 15 36.45 45.78 -17.50
N PHE A 16 35.79 45.52 -18.63
CA PHE A 16 36.04 44.40 -19.56
C PHE A 16 35.34 44.68 -20.90
N GLY A 17 35.64 43.89 -21.93
CA GLY A 17 35.02 44.01 -23.26
C GLY A 17 33.67 43.31 -23.38
N GLU A 18 32.91 43.64 -24.44
CA GLU A 18 31.59 43.06 -24.71
C GLU A 18 31.61 41.53 -24.89
N ALA A 19 32.65 40.99 -25.55
CA ALA A 19 32.82 39.54 -25.70
C ALA A 19 32.96 38.81 -24.35
N GLU A 20 33.65 39.43 -23.39
CA GLU A 20 33.81 38.85 -22.05
C GLU A 20 32.52 38.98 -21.22
N ALA A 21 31.76 40.06 -21.45
CA ALA A 21 30.43 40.26 -20.88
C ALA A 21 29.46 39.16 -21.34
N ASP A 22 29.38 38.90 -22.64
CA ASP A 22 28.49 37.87 -23.18
C ASP A 22 28.92 36.47 -22.72
N THR A 23 30.22 36.18 -22.67
CA THR A 23 30.74 34.91 -22.13
C THR A 23 30.30 34.70 -20.66
N LYS A 24 30.45 35.73 -19.82
CA LYS A 24 30.01 35.69 -18.41
C LYS A 24 28.48 35.54 -18.31
N PHE A 25 27.73 36.18 -19.18
CA PHE A 25 26.27 36.08 -19.19
C PHE A 25 25.79 34.68 -19.58
N GLU A 26 26.35 34.08 -20.62
CA GLU A 26 26.01 32.71 -21.04
C GLU A 26 26.43 31.69 -19.97
N ALA A 27 27.61 31.84 -19.37
CA ALA A 27 28.04 31.00 -18.25
C ALA A 27 27.06 31.09 -17.06
N TRP A 28 26.63 32.30 -16.70
CA TRP A 28 25.63 32.50 -15.65
C TRP A 28 24.29 31.85 -15.98
N LYS A 29 23.80 32.00 -17.21
CA LYS A 29 22.56 31.40 -17.67
C LYS A 29 22.61 29.88 -17.63
N ASN A 30 23.70 29.29 -18.13
CA ASN A 30 23.92 27.85 -18.08
C ASN A 30 24.00 27.35 -16.64
N ASN A 31 24.73 28.04 -15.76
CA ASN A 31 24.79 27.68 -14.34
C ASN A 31 23.41 27.73 -13.67
N LYS A 32 22.59 28.72 -13.99
CA LYS A 32 21.21 28.81 -13.49
C LYS A 32 20.34 27.66 -13.98
N GLN A 33 20.41 27.33 -15.27
CA GLN A 33 19.63 26.22 -15.83
C GLN A 33 20.07 24.87 -15.25
N THR A 34 21.38 24.61 -15.19
CA THR A 34 21.92 23.39 -14.59
C THR A 34 21.57 23.28 -13.11
N GLY A 35 21.69 24.37 -12.34
CA GLY A 35 21.32 24.38 -10.92
C GLY A 35 19.85 24.04 -10.68
N LEU A 36 18.95 24.57 -11.52
CA LEU A 36 17.52 24.22 -11.45
C LEU A 36 17.26 22.77 -11.85
N ALA A 37 17.92 22.27 -12.90
CA ALA A 37 17.80 20.87 -13.31
C ALA A 37 18.28 19.92 -12.21
N THR A 38 19.41 20.22 -11.56
CA THR A 38 19.91 19.45 -10.42
C THR A 38 18.95 19.46 -9.24
N LEU A 39 18.38 20.63 -8.90
CA LEU A 39 17.40 20.72 -7.81
C LEU A 39 16.16 19.89 -8.12
N LYS A 40 15.65 19.97 -9.36
CA LYS A 40 14.51 19.19 -9.80
C LYS A 40 14.78 17.68 -9.72
N ALA A 41 15.94 17.23 -10.19
CA ALA A 41 16.32 15.82 -10.11
C ALA A 41 16.36 15.33 -8.65
N LYS A 42 16.90 16.13 -7.73
CA LYS A 42 16.91 15.81 -6.29
C LYS A 42 15.51 15.73 -5.68
N GLN A 43 14.61 16.65 -6.06
CA GLN A 43 13.23 16.62 -5.59
C GLN A 43 12.47 15.41 -6.12
N ASP A 44 12.64 15.08 -7.41
CA ASP A 44 12.00 13.93 -8.03
C ASP A 44 12.50 12.61 -7.41
N GLU A 45 13.79 12.51 -7.05
CA GLU A 45 14.36 11.37 -6.33
C GLU A 45 13.82 11.27 -4.89
N ALA A 46 13.77 12.38 -4.16
CA ALA A 46 13.21 12.42 -2.81
C ALA A 46 11.73 12.02 -2.79
N ALA A 47 10.93 12.49 -3.76
CA ALA A 47 9.53 12.11 -3.89
C ALA A 47 9.35 10.61 -4.18
N LYS A 48 10.21 10.01 -5.00
CA LYS A 48 10.21 8.55 -5.25
C LYS A 48 10.57 7.77 -3.99
N ALA A 49 11.56 8.24 -3.22
CA ALA A 49 11.95 7.60 -1.97
C ALA A 49 10.82 7.67 -0.92
N ASP A 50 10.17 8.82 -0.78
CA ASP A 50 9.02 9.00 0.12
C ASP A 50 7.84 8.13 -0.29
N ALA A 51 7.48 8.10 -1.59
CA ALA A 51 6.42 7.23 -2.10
C ALA A 51 6.70 5.74 -1.82
N LYS A 52 7.95 5.29 -1.99
CA LYS A 52 8.34 3.92 -1.64
C LYS A 52 8.20 3.65 -0.14
N ALA A 53 8.64 4.58 0.71
CA ALA A 53 8.52 4.46 2.15
C ALA A 53 7.05 4.43 2.62
N ARG A 54 6.18 5.25 2.01
CA ARG A 54 4.72 5.23 2.26
C ARG A 54 4.11 3.89 1.88
N LEU A 55 4.42 3.34 0.71
CA LEU A 55 3.92 2.05 0.27
C LEU A 55 4.38 0.90 1.18
N GLU A 56 5.62 0.90 1.63
CA GLU A 56 6.13 -0.10 2.57
C GLU A 56 5.46 0.00 3.95
N ALA A 57 5.19 1.22 4.43
CA ALA A 57 4.45 1.45 5.65
C ALA A 57 2.99 0.98 5.53
N GLU A 58 2.32 1.28 4.42
CA GLU A 58 0.95 0.85 4.14
C GLU A 58 0.83 -0.68 4.09
N LYS A 59 1.80 -1.37 3.46
CA LYS A 59 1.84 -2.85 3.45
C LYS A 59 1.91 -3.43 4.86
N LYS A 60 2.82 -2.92 5.70
CA LYS A 60 2.95 -3.35 7.11
C LYS A 60 1.67 -3.12 7.91
N VAL A 61 1.03 -1.97 7.71
CA VAL A 61 -0.26 -1.66 8.37
C VAL A 61 -1.36 -2.60 7.89
N ASN A 62 -1.42 -2.89 6.59
CA ASN A 62 -2.41 -3.80 6.04
C ASN A 62 -2.21 -5.24 6.55
N GLU A 63 -0.97 -5.72 6.59
CA GLU A 63 -0.65 -7.03 7.17
C GLU A 63 -1.00 -7.11 8.66
N ALA A 64 -0.69 -6.07 9.44
CA ALA A 64 -1.05 -6.01 10.86
C ALA A 64 -2.58 -6.00 11.05
N LYS A 65 -3.30 -5.23 10.23
CA LYS A 65 -4.77 -5.23 10.24
C LYS A 65 -5.35 -6.58 9.85
N ALA A 66 -4.79 -7.25 8.86
CA ALA A 66 -5.23 -8.57 8.42
C ALA A 66 -5.05 -9.63 9.52
N LYS A 67 -3.90 -9.62 10.21
CA LYS A 67 -3.67 -10.50 11.37
C LYS A 67 -4.65 -10.21 12.52
N ALA A 68 -4.84 -8.94 12.87
CA ALA A 68 -5.79 -8.54 13.91
C ALA A 68 -7.24 -8.92 13.54
N LEU A 69 -7.63 -8.82 12.27
CA LEU A 69 -8.94 -9.26 11.79
C LEU A 69 -9.09 -10.78 11.86
N ALA A 70 -8.06 -11.53 11.50
CA ALA A 70 -8.07 -12.99 11.58
C ALA A 70 -8.16 -13.46 13.04
N GLU A 71 -7.39 -12.86 13.94
CA GLU A 71 -7.46 -13.15 15.38
C GLU A 71 -8.82 -12.79 15.97
N LYS A 72 -9.38 -11.62 15.63
CA LYS A 72 -10.72 -11.23 16.07
C LYS A 72 -11.79 -12.19 15.55
N LYS A 73 -11.71 -12.61 14.28
CA LYS A 73 -12.65 -13.58 13.71
C LYS A 73 -12.50 -14.97 14.34
N ALA A 74 -11.27 -15.42 14.61
CA ALA A 74 -11.04 -16.68 15.31
C ALA A 74 -11.57 -16.65 16.76
N ALA A 75 -11.37 -15.54 17.47
CA ALA A 75 -11.91 -15.34 18.81
C ALA A 75 -13.45 -15.27 18.82
N GLU A 76 -14.06 -14.61 17.84
CA GLU A 76 -15.52 -14.54 17.70
C GLU A 76 -16.13 -15.91 17.36
N LEU A 77 -15.44 -16.72 16.54
CA LEU A 77 -15.86 -18.08 16.20
C LEU A 77 -15.66 -19.06 17.37
N ALA A 78 -14.62 -18.88 18.18
CA ALA A 78 -14.42 -19.64 19.42
C ALA A 78 -15.44 -19.25 20.50
N ALA A 79 -15.82 -17.98 20.59
CA ALA A 79 -16.83 -17.51 21.54
C ALA A 79 -18.28 -17.89 21.15
N ASN A 80 -18.54 -18.11 19.86
CA ASN A 80 -19.83 -18.62 19.36
C ASN A 80 -19.81 -20.13 19.04
N ALA A 81 -18.71 -20.83 19.35
CA ALA A 81 -18.69 -22.28 19.24
C ALA A 81 -19.67 -22.85 20.27
N PRO A 82 -20.65 -23.69 19.87
CA PRO A 82 -21.58 -24.29 20.80
C PRO A 82 -20.79 -25.10 21.83
N ALA A 83 -21.07 -24.86 23.11
CA ALA A 83 -20.58 -25.70 24.19
C ALA A 83 -20.97 -27.14 23.85
N GLU A 84 -19.93 -27.98 23.74
CA GLU A 84 -19.98 -29.40 23.50
C GLU A 84 -21.15 -30.05 24.26
N GLU A 85 -22.12 -30.54 23.50
CA GLU A 85 -23.18 -31.41 23.98
C GLU A 85 -22.47 -32.66 24.50
N ALA A 86 -22.40 -32.79 25.83
CA ALA A 86 -21.78 -33.89 26.52
C ALA A 86 -22.37 -35.23 26.04
N PRO A 87 -21.56 -36.31 25.92
CA PRO A 87 -22.03 -37.59 25.42
C PRO A 87 -22.93 -38.23 26.49
N ALA A 88 -24.24 -38.17 26.30
CA ALA A 88 -25.16 -39.01 27.05
C ALA A 88 -25.18 -40.40 26.42
N ALA A 89 -24.30 -41.26 26.92
CA ALA A 89 -24.42 -42.71 26.81
C ALA A 89 -25.16 -43.23 28.06
N GLU A 90 -26.42 -43.68 27.90
CA GLU A 90 -27.26 -44.49 28.81
C GLU A 90 -28.69 -44.45 28.20
N GLU A 91 -29.46 -45.49 27.91
CA GLU A 91 -29.45 -46.93 28.13
C GLU A 91 -30.24 -47.61 26.98
N VAL A 92 -29.77 -48.77 26.53
CA VAL A 92 -30.63 -49.89 26.07
C VAL A 92 -30.41 -50.99 27.11
N PRO A 93 -31.41 -51.78 27.57
CA PRO A 93 -32.10 -52.73 26.67
C PRO A 93 -33.54 -53.19 27.05
N ALA A 94 -34.13 -53.97 26.12
CA ALA A 94 -35.15 -55.02 26.31
C ALA A 94 -36.60 -54.58 26.65
N ALA A 95 -37.70 -55.21 26.23
CA ALA A 95 -38.05 -56.32 25.33
C ALA A 95 -39.60 -56.36 25.22
N GLU A 96 -40.14 -57.32 24.45
CA GLU A 96 -41.56 -57.62 24.10
C GLU A 96 -42.13 -56.80 22.93
N GLU A 97 -42.20 -57.28 21.68
CA GLU A 97 -42.69 -58.55 21.09
C GLU A 97 -44.22 -58.61 20.91
N ALA A 98 -44.62 -58.97 19.68
CA ALA A 98 -45.96 -59.28 19.15
C ALA A 98 -46.93 -58.08 18.99
N ALA A 99 -47.63 -57.85 17.88
CA ALA A 99 -47.91 -58.51 16.59
C ALA A 99 -48.34 -57.35 15.64
N GLU A 100 -48.36 -57.39 14.32
CA GLU A 100 -48.68 -58.43 13.37
C GLU A 100 -48.30 -57.85 11.98
N ALA A 101 -47.50 -58.58 11.19
CA ALA A 101 -47.50 -58.51 9.73
C ALA A 101 -48.54 -59.54 9.24
N PRO A 102 -49.11 -59.50 8.01
CA PRO A 102 -48.41 -59.33 6.72
C PRO A 102 -49.15 -58.39 5.73
N ALA A 103 -48.47 -57.63 4.86
CA ALA A 103 -47.92 -57.99 3.54
C ALA A 103 -48.92 -57.99 2.37
N THR A 104 -48.35 -57.80 1.16
CA THR A 104 -48.92 -57.74 -0.21
C THR A 104 -49.28 -56.32 -0.71
N GLU A 105 -48.87 -55.84 -1.89
CA GLU A 105 -47.95 -56.33 -2.94
C GLU A 105 -47.61 -55.14 -3.86
N ALA A 106 -46.60 -55.35 -4.70
CA ALA A 106 -45.95 -54.42 -5.59
C ALA A 106 -46.74 -54.09 -6.88
N ALA A 107 -46.19 -53.10 -7.60
CA ALA A 107 -46.08 -53.03 -9.07
C ALA A 107 -47.31 -52.67 -9.94
N ALA A 108 -47.07 -51.62 -10.73
CA ALA A 108 -47.48 -51.42 -12.13
C ALA A 108 -48.96 -51.20 -12.43
N GLU A 109 -49.29 -49.95 -12.79
CA GLU A 109 -49.69 -49.62 -14.16
C GLU A 109 -49.10 -48.26 -14.55
#